data_AF-T0SFT1-F1
#
_entry.id   AF-T0SFT1-F1
#
_cell.length_a   1.000
_cell.length_b   1.000
_cell.length_c   1.000
_cell.angle_alpha   90.00
_cell.angle_beta   90.00
_cell.angle_gamma   90.00
#
_symmetry.space_group_name_H-M   'P 1'
#
loop_
_entity.id
_entity.type
_entity.pdbx_description
1 polymer ?
#
loop_
_entity_poly.entity_id
_entity_poly.type
_entity_poly.pdbx_seq_one_letter_code
_entity_poly.pdbx_strand_id
1 'polypeptide(L)'
;MSIRVYHKEFFEDLQQDALKNSRSPSSRPEKTKSASGLGSTSTSDVSTATRQKRLHMKHEMYQREQEELQRKLLLTIADNLAKDRNRREAKYLRLRSEIDEGKALASELEERLVLKEESEKRQKLRLYDEWTEKVYNKLNVPINDKVRAMDPKALNQHKQEAYQRFLDAANKKGCLFRDIIIESDYDPLHDHTYVKHVAKIDDPSLRVIRNRDEEEAIANEGRHDGSDALEGAKHKTQSLGRADNLDTKLYASGTFESTPYGYFNKMMSSTLSDEGSKTYESRVKLDHYHIDKTTETLNGEFPRGKRTTFDHVDRNDKVHLG
;
A
#
# COMPACT_ATOMS: atom_id res chain seq x y z
N MET A 1 8.14 -37.38 -8.14
CA MET A 1 7.66 -37.03 -6.79
C MET A 1 8.68 -36.07 -6.17
N SER A 2 8.32 -34.79 -5.98
CA SER A 2 9.26 -33.79 -5.42
C SER A 2 9.07 -33.68 -3.91
N ILE A 3 10.07 -34.07 -3.15
CA ILE A 3 10.08 -33.92 -1.69
C ILE A 3 10.47 -32.47 -1.38
N ARG A 4 9.58 -31.73 -0.70
CA ARG A 4 9.91 -30.39 -0.19
C ARG A 4 10.69 -30.53 1.11
N VAL A 5 11.88 -29.96 1.17
CA VAL A 5 12.74 -29.93 2.35
C VAL A 5 12.77 -28.52 2.90
N TYR A 6 12.37 -28.34 4.16
CA TYR A 6 12.18 -27.03 4.82
C TYR A 6 13.48 -26.32 5.25
N HIS A 7 14.65 -26.88 4.95
CA HIS A 7 15.95 -26.24 5.19
C HIS A 7 16.94 -26.63 4.09
N LYS A 8 17.02 -25.78 3.06
CA LYS A 8 17.86 -26.00 1.88
C LYS A 8 19.34 -26.16 2.23
N GLU A 9 19.84 -25.37 3.17
CA GLU A 9 21.25 -25.39 3.57
C GLU A 9 21.66 -26.71 4.26
N PHE A 10 20.79 -27.26 5.11
CA PHE A 10 21.07 -28.54 5.78
C PHE A 10 21.09 -29.72 4.79
N PHE A 11 20.28 -29.64 3.73
CA PHE A 11 20.28 -30.64 2.67
C PHE A 11 21.55 -30.56 1.81
N GLU A 12 22.02 -29.35 1.51
CA GLU A 12 23.27 -29.14 0.76
C GLU A 12 24.49 -29.65 1.55
N ASP A 13 24.54 -29.42 2.86
CA ASP A 13 25.59 -29.95 3.74
C ASP A 13 25.58 -31.49 3.77
N LEU A 14 24.40 -32.10 3.89
CA LEU A 14 24.23 -33.56 3.87
C LEU A 14 24.68 -34.16 2.52
N GLN A 15 24.42 -33.45 1.42
CA GLN A 15 24.82 -33.87 0.08
C GLN A 15 26.35 -33.76 -0.10
N GLN A 16 26.99 -32.73 0.46
CA GLN A 16 28.44 -32.58 0.42
C GLN A 16 29.16 -33.64 1.26
N ASP A 17 28.63 -34.02 2.42
CA ASP A 17 29.22 -35.09 3.25
C ASP A 17 29.08 -36.48 2.62
N ALA A 18 27.97 -36.76 1.94
CA ALA A 18 27.82 -37.98 1.14
C ALA A 18 28.81 -38.06 -0.03
N LEU A 19 29.12 -36.93 -0.67
CA LEU A 19 30.11 -36.85 -1.75
C LEU A 19 31.56 -36.96 -1.26
N LYS A 20 31.85 -36.51 -0.04
CA LYS A 20 33.17 -36.67 0.60
C LYS A 20 33.42 -38.13 1.01
N ASN A 21 32.41 -38.83 1.54
CA ASN A 21 32.55 -40.24 1.93
C ASN A 21 32.60 -41.23 0.75
N SER A 22 32.20 -40.83 -0.46
CA SER A 22 32.22 -41.69 -1.66
C SER A 22 33.52 -41.60 -2.48
N ARG A 23 34.47 -40.71 -2.12
CA ARG A 23 35.78 -40.59 -2.77
C ARG A 23 36.91 -41.23 -1.93
N SER A 24 36.87 -42.57 -1.88
CA SER A 24 37.91 -43.64 -1.83
C SER A 24 39.38 -43.35 -1.36
N PRO A 25 40.15 -44.39 -0.94
CA PRO A 25 40.87 -45.17 -1.97
C PRO A 25 40.86 -46.69 -1.75
N SER A 26 40.26 -47.38 -2.72
CA SER A 26 40.73 -48.68 -3.19
C SER A 26 41.86 -48.42 -4.20
N SER A 27 43.09 -48.77 -3.86
CA SER A 27 44.13 -49.14 -4.83
C SER A 27 45.34 -49.77 -4.13
N ARG A 28 45.33 -51.09 -4.18
CA ARG A 28 46.45 -52.02 -4.06
C ARG A 28 47.58 -51.65 -5.04
N PRO A 29 48.85 -51.87 -4.68
CA PRO A 29 49.84 -52.25 -5.68
C PRO A 29 50.37 -53.67 -5.38
N GLU A 30 50.04 -54.61 -6.26
CA GLU A 30 50.85 -55.80 -6.47
C GLU A 30 52.18 -55.38 -7.10
N LYS A 31 53.32 -55.85 -6.56
CA LYS A 31 54.57 -55.99 -7.32
C LYS A 31 55.30 -57.28 -6.93
N THR A 32 55.10 -58.27 -7.80
CA THR A 32 56.10 -59.13 -8.43
C THR A 32 57.15 -59.83 -7.57
N LYS A 33 56.97 -61.15 -7.46
CA LYS A 33 58.01 -62.14 -7.21
C LYS A 33 59.02 -62.13 -8.36
N SER A 34 60.31 -62.06 -8.04
CA SER A 34 61.39 -62.55 -8.89
C SER A 34 62.45 -63.20 -8.01
N ALA A 35 62.63 -64.50 -8.21
CA ALA A 35 63.69 -65.31 -7.61
C ALA A 35 65.03 -65.05 -8.30
N SER A 36 66.11 -65.05 -7.53
CA SER A 36 67.42 -65.65 -7.81
C SER A 36 68.49 -65.00 -6.94
N GLY A 37 69.44 -65.81 -6.44
CA GLY A 37 70.68 -65.30 -5.86
C GLY A 37 71.10 -65.96 -4.57
N LEU A 38 71.57 -67.20 -4.65
CA LEU A 38 72.48 -67.79 -3.66
C LEU A 38 73.71 -66.88 -3.50
N GLY A 39 74.16 -66.68 -2.26
CA GLY A 39 75.30 -65.84 -1.94
C GLY A 39 75.72 -65.95 -0.48
N SER A 40 76.06 -67.17 -0.07
CA SER A 40 76.80 -67.45 1.15
C SER A 40 78.18 -66.80 1.07
N THR A 41 78.47 -65.83 1.92
CA THR A 41 79.83 -65.61 2.45
C THR A 41 79.74 -64.95 3.82
N SER A 42 80.07 -65.76 4.83
CA SER A 42 80.51 -65.38 6.16
C SER A 42 81.59 -64.30 6.09
N THR A 43 81.28 -63.10 6.59
CA THR A 43 82.29 -62.12 7.00
C THR A 43 81.83 -61.32 8.22
N SER A 44 82.51 -61.56 9.34
CA SER A 44 82.83 -60.60 10.40
C SER A 44 81.74 -60.19 11.41
N ASP A 45 81.90 -60.71 12.63
CA ASP A 45 81.24 -60.31 13.89
C ASP A 45 81.57 -58.87 14.36
N VAL A 46 82.02 -58.00 13.45
CA VAL A 46 82.29 -56.57 13.70
C VAL A 46 81.17 -55.66 13.11
N SER A 47 80.17 -56.24 12.44
CA SER A 47 79.13 -55.49 11.69
C SER A 47 77.76 -55.38 12.41
N THR A 48 77.47 -56.23 13.39
CA THR A 48 76.17 -56.28 14.08
C THR A 48 75.93 -55.05 14.97
N ALA A 49 76.95 -54.60 15.71
CA ALA A 49 76.88 -53.40 16.55
C ALA A 49 76.65 -52.12 15.73
N THR A 50 77.29 -51.99 14.57
CA THR A 50 77.12 -50.85 13.66
C THR A 50 75.73 -50.85 13.03
N ARG A 51 75.19 -52.02 12.69
CA ARG A 51 73.82 -52.17 12.18
C ARG A 51 72.77 -51.85 13.24
N GLN A 52 72.96 -52.30 14.48
CA GLN A 52 72.08 -51.96 15.61
C GLN A 52 72.10 -50.46 15.93
N LYS A 53 73.28 -49.82 15.91
CA LYS A 53 73.39 -48.36 16.03
C LYS A 53 72.64 -47.61 14.94
N ARG A 54 72.71 -48.04 13.67
CA ARG A 54 71.93 -47.44 12.58
C ARG A 54 70.42 -47.62 12.75
N LEU A 55 69.98 -48.78 13.22
CA LEU A 55 68.56 -49.04 13.50
C LEU A 55 68.04 -48.18 14.66
N HIS A 56 68.83 -48.05 15.74
CA HIS A 56 68.49 -47.18 16.85
C HIS A 56 68.42 -45.71 16.42
N MET A 57 69.42 -45.21 15.69
CA MET A 57 69.40 -43.85 15.16
C MET A 57 68.20 -43.61 14.23
N LYS A 58 67.86 -44.58 13.36
CA LYS A 58 66.67 -44.49 12.50
C LYS A 58 65.38 -44.47 13.33
N HIS A 59 65.29 -45.28 14.37
CA HIS A 59 64.13 -45.33 15.25
C HIS A 59 63.96 -44.03 16.04
N GLU A 60 65.06 -43.48 16.56
CA GLU A 60 65.08 -42.20 17.27
C GLU A 60 64.68 -41.04 16.34
N MET A 61 65.20 -41.02 15.10
CA MET A 61 64.77 -40.04 14.09
C MET A 61 63.28 -40.16 13.78
N TYR A 62 62.77 -41.37 13.62
CA TYR A 62 61.34 -41.61 13.38
C TYR A 62 60.46 -41.18 14.57
N GLN A 63 60.89 -41.44 15.80
CA GLN A 63 60.18 -40.98 16.99
C GLN A 63 60.14 -39.45 17.05
N ARG A 64 61.27 -38.77 16.81
CA ARG A 64 61.31 -37.30 16.75
C ARG A 64 60.41 -36.73 15.65
N GLU A 65 60.42 -37.33 14.46
CA GLU A 65 59.52 -36.93 13.37
C GLU A 65 58.03 -37.10 13.73
N GLN A 66 57.68 -38.19 14.44
CA GLN A 66 56.32 -38.39 14.94
C GLN A 66 55.93 -37.36 15.99
N GLU A 67 56.81 -37.04 16.93
CA GLU A 67 56.57 -36.01 17.94
C GLU A 67 56.41 -34.62 17.32
N GLU A 68 57.22 -34.27 16.32
CA GLU A 68 57.08 -33.02 15.58
C GLU A 68 55.76 -32.94 14.82
N LEU A 69 55.34 -34.04 14.19
CA LEU A 69 54.05 -34.12 13.51
C LEU A 69 52.88 -33.96 14.49
N GLN A 70 52.96 -34.61 15.65
CA GLN A 70 51.95 -34.48 16.70
C GLN A 70 51.90 -33.06 17.26
N ARG A 71 53.05 -32.41 17.50
CA ARG A 71 53.10 -31.00 17.91
C ARG A 71 52.46 -30.08 16.89
N LYS A 72 52.78 -30.24 15.60
CA LYS A 72 52.17 -29.45 14.51
C LYS A 72 50.66 -29.66 14.43
N LEU A 73 50.19 -30.89 14.62
CA LEU A 73 48.77 -31.21 14.64
C LEU A 73 48.05 -30.52 15.82
N LEU A 74 48.61 -30.59 17.02
CA LEU A 74 48.04 -29.93 18.20
C LEU A 74 47.97 -28.41 18.06
N LEU A 75 49.01 -27.78 17.51
CA LEU A 75 49.00 -26.34 17.21
C LEU A 75 47.91 -26.00 16.19
N THR A 76 47.77 -26.80 15.14
CA THR A 76 46.73 -26.59 14.10
C THR A 76 45.32 -26.74 14.68
N ILE A 77 45.11 -27.71 15.58
CA ILE A 77 43.82 -27.89 16.28
C ILE A 77 43.53 -26.69 17.17
N ALA A 78 44.52 -26.22 17.94
CA ALA A 78 44.37 -25.06 18.81
C ALA A 78 44.04 -23.78 18.01
N ASP A 79 44.73 -23.56 16.89
CA ASP A 79 44.48 -22.43 15.99
C ASP A 79 43.09 -22.48 15.37
N ASN A 80 42.63 -23.67 14.95
CA ASN A 80 41.29 -23.84 14.39
C ASN A 80 40.20 -23.58 15.44
N LEU A 81 40.39 -24.06 16.67
CA LEU A 81 39.47 -23.77 17.79
C LEU A 81 39.43 -22.26 18.11
N ALA A 82 40.57 -21.59 18.08
CA ALA A 82 40.65 -20.14 18.28
C ALA A 82 39.94 -19.37 17.15
N LYS A 83 40.12 -19.77 15.89
CA LYS A 83 39.42 -19.19 14.74
C LYS A 83 37.91 -19.39 14.83
N ASP A 84 37.46 -20.58 15.21
CA ASP A 84 36.03 -20.87 15.37
C ASP A 84 35.39 -20.10 16.52
N ARG A 85 36.14 -19.90 17.62
CA ARG A 85 35.71 -19.00 18.70
C ARG A 85 35.59 -17.56 18.21
N ASN A 86 36.63 -17.04 17.55
CA ASN A 86 36.64 -15.66 17.04
C ASN A 86 35.53 -15.44 16.00
N ARG A 87 35.26 -16.42 15.13
CA ARG A 87 34.16 -16.36 14.15
C ARG A 87 32.80 -16.29 14.83
N ARG A 88 32.58 -17.10 15.89
CA ARG A 88 31.34 -17.06 16.68
C ARG A 88 31.17 -15.74 17.41
N GLU A 89 32.25 -15.24 18.01
CA GLU A 89 32.25 -13.96 18.73
C GLU A 89 32.00 -12.78 17.79
N ALA A 90 32.65 -12.74 16.63
CA ALA A 90 32.40 -11.74 15.60
C ALA A 90 30.94 -11.78 15.10
N LYS A 91 30.38 -12.98 14.88
CA LYS A 91 28.96 -13.14 14.51
C LYS A 91 28.03 -12.63 15.62
N TYR A 92 28.35 -12.92 16.87
CA TYR A 92 27.57 -12.45 18.02
C TYR A 92 27.59 -10.92 18.11
N LEU A 93 28.75 -10.29 18.00
CA LEU A 93 28.89 -8.83 18.05
C LEU A 93 28.11 -8.15 16.91
N ARG A 94 28.14 -8.72 15.71
CA ARG A 94 27.35 -8.22 14.57
C ARG A 94 25.84 -8.34 14.83
N LEU A 95 25.37 -9.50 15.27
CA LEU A 95 23.94 -9.68 15.61
C LEU A 95 23.51 -8.72 16.73
N ARG A 96 24.40 -8.47 17.70
CA ARG A 96 24.17 -7.52 18.79
C ARG A 96 24.02 -6.09 18.27
N SER A 97 24.92 -5.64 17.38
CA SER A 97 24.83 -4.31 16.80
C SER A 97 23.58 -4.15 15.94
N GLU A 98 23.23 -5.16 15.13
CA GLU A 98 22.00 -5.16 14.33
C GLU A 98 20.74 -5.06 15.21
N ILE A 99 20.72 -5.72 16.38
CA ILE A 99 19.61 -5.60 17.34
C ILE A 99 19.54 -4.18 17.93
N ASP A 100 20.68 -3.62 18.32
CA ASP A 100 20.72 -2.30 18.96
C ASP A 100 20.39 -1.18 17.96
N GLU A 101 20.82 -1.32 16.69
CA GLU A 101 20.39 -0.48 15.57
C GLU A 101 18.88 -0.61 15.31
N GLY A 102 18.35 -1.83 15.33
CA GLY A 102 16.92 -2.09 15.16
C GLY A 102 16.07 -1.44 16.26
N LYS A 103 16.55 -1.43 17.51
CA LYS A 103 15.89 -0.72 18.62
C LYS A 103 15.94 0.79 18.43
N ALA A 104 17.08 1.34 18.03
CA ALA A 104 17.21 2.78 17.77
C ALA A 104 16.25 3.24 16.66
N LEU A 105 16.16 2.46 15.57
CA LEU A 105 15.22 2.72 14.48
C LEU A 105 13.77 2.64 14.95
N ALA A 106 13.41 1.65 15.77
CA ALA A 106 12.07 1.52 16.32
C ALA A 106 11.69 2.74 17.17
N SER A 107 12.61 3.23 18.02
CA SER A 107 12.38 4.44 18.82
C SER A 107 12.26 5.70 17.97
N GLU A 108 13.06 5.86 16.92
CA GLU A 108 12.93 6.99 15.98
C GLU A 108 11.57 6.96 15.26
N LEU A 109 11.12 5.77 14.85
CA LEU A 109 9.84 5.61 14.19
C LEU A 109 8.67 5.93 15.12
N GLU A 110 8.74 5.49 16.38
CA GLU A 110 7.76 5.84 17.41
C GLU A 110 7.70 7.36 17.63
N GLU A 111 8.84 8.03 17.76
CA GLU A 111 8.89 9.50 17.89
C GLU A 111 8.27 10.20 16.67
N ARG A 112 8.58 9.75 15.45
CA ARG A 112 7.96 10.29 14.23
C ARG A 112 6.47 10.08 14.19
N LEU A 113 5.97 8.94 14.64
CA LEU A 113 4.53 8.67 14.71
C LEU A 113 3.85 9.62 15.70
N VAL A 114 4.41 9.78 16.91
CA VAL A 114 3.88 10.71 17.91
C VAL A 114 3.83 12.14 17.38
N LEU A 115 4.92 12.62 16.76
CA LEU A 115 4.96 13.95 16.16
C LEU A 115 3.92 14.13 15.05
N LYS A 116 3.72 13.09 14.22
CA LYS A 116 2.69 13.10 13.18
C LYS A 116 1.29 13.19 13.78
N GLU A 117 0.98 12.34 14.76
CA GLU A 117 -0.32 12.35 15.44
C GLU A 117 -0.61 13.70 16.12
N GLU A 118 0.39 14.28 16.80
CA GLU A 118 0.26 15.61 17.38
C GLU A 118 0.01 16.68 16.31
N SER A 119 0.72 16.61 15.18
CA SER A 119 0.54 17.56 14.08
C SER A 119 -0.86 17.48 13.47
N GLU A 120 -1.39 16.27 13.27
CA GLU A 120 -2.75 16.03 12.78
C GLU A 120 -3.78 16.52 13.78
N LYS A 121 -3.57 16.28 15.07
CA LYS A 121 -4.44 16.78 16.14
C LYS A 121 -4.46 18.32 16.15
N ARG A 122 -3.31 18.97 16.07
CA ARG A 122 -3.21 20.45 15.97
C ARG A 122 -3.87 20.99 14.70
N GLN A 123 -3.79 20.27 13.59
CA GLN A 123 -4.46 20.65 12.35
C GLN A 123 -5.98 20.54 12.46
N LYS A 124 -6.49 19.43 13.03
CA LYS A 124 -7.92 19.22 13.29
C LYS A 124 -8.49 20.27 14.25
N LEU A 125 -7.76 20.60 15.31
CA LEU A 125 -8.15 21.67 16.24
C LEU A 125 -8.22 23.02 15.54
N ARG A 126 -7.20 23.40 14.77
CA ARG A 126 -7.23 24.64 13.97
C ARG A 126 -8.40 24.68 13.01
N LEU A 127 -8.67 23.58 12.31
CA LEU A 127 -9.81 23.49 11.40
C LEU A 127 -11.14 23.65 12.14
N TYR A 128 -11.27 23.03 13.31
CA TYR A 128 -12.46 23.14 14.17
C TYR A 128 -12.67 24.57 14.65
N ASP A 129 -11.61 25.24 15.13
CA ASP A 129 -11.68 26.62 15.60
C ASP A 129 -12.06 27.57 14.45
N GLU A 130 -11.39 27.43 13.30
CA GLU A 130 -11.71 28.22 12.09
C GLU A 130 -13.14 27.98 11.62
N TRP A 131 -13.61 26.73 11.59
CA TRP A 131 -14.99 26.41 11.20
C TRP A 131 -15.99 26.97 12.21
N THR A 132 -15.69 26.86 13.50
CA THR A 132 -16.55 27.39 14.56
C THR A 132 -16.70 28.91 14.44
N GLU A 133 -15.60 29.61 14.21
CA GLU A 133 -15.62 31.07 14.06
C GLU A 133 -16.28 31.50 12.75
N LYS A 134 -15.88 30.92 11.62
CA LYS A 134 -16.25 31.40 10.29
C LYS A 134 -17.60 30.88 9.80
N VAL A 135 -18.04 29.70 10.26
CA VAL A 135 -19.28 29.05 9.83
C VAL A 135 -20.30 29.07 10.95
N TYR A 136 -20.00 28.38 12.06
CA TYR A 136 -20.98 28.16 13.13
C TYR A 136 -21.43 29.47 13.77
N ASN A 137 -20.50 30.31 14.24
CA ASN A 137 -20.84 31.56 14.90
C ASN A 137 -21.57 32.52 13.95
N LYS A 138 -21.13 32.60 12.68
CA LYS A 138 -21.78 33.46 11.67
C LYS A 138 -23.21 33.05 11.36
N LEU A 139 -23.54 31.77 11.44
CA LEU A 139 -24.90 31.28 11.23
C LEU A 139 -25.73 31.34 12.53
N ASN A 140 -25.17 30.84 13.62
CA ASN A 140 -25.90 30.56 14.84
C ASN A 140 -26.14 31.81 15.68
N VAL A 141 -25.21 32.78 15.71
CA VAL A 141 -25.40 34.02 16.48
C VAL A 141 -26.59 34.82 15.95
N PRO A 142 -26.70 35.15 14.64
CA PRO A 142 -27.86 35.89 14.13
C PRO A 142 -29.18 35.16 14.32
N ILE A 143 -29.18 33.82 14.23
CA ILE A 143 -30.39 33.01 14.47
C ILE A 143 -30.80 33.12 15.93
N ASN A 144 -29.87 32.89 16.87
CA ASN A 144 -30.17 32.98 18.30
C ASN A 144 -30.58 34.40 18.71
N ASP A 145 -29.95 35.43 18.16
CA ASP A 145 -30.31 36.81 18.44
C ASP A 145 -31.72 37.13 17.95
N LYS A 146 -32.09 36.68 16.73
CA LYS A 146 -33.47 36.82 16.22
C LYS A 146 -34.47 36.06 17.08
N VAL A 147 -34.15 34.84 17.49
CA VAL A 147 -35.03 34.03 18.35
C VAL A 147 -35.20 34.67 19.73
N ARG A 148 -34.13 35.22 20.31
CA ARG A 148 -34.17 35.91 21.61
C ARG A 148 -34.89 37.27 21.54
N ALA A 149 -34.75 37.99 20.43
CA ALA A 149 -35.43 39.27 20.21
C ALA A 149 -36.91 39.10 19.89
N MET A 150 -37.36 37.89 19.52
CA MET A 150 -38.75 37.63 19.18
C MET A 150 -39.63 37.65 20.43
N ASP A 151 -40.67 38.49 20.42
CA ASP A 151 -41.63 38.55 21.51
C ASP A 151 -42.52 37.29 21.50
N PRO A 152 -42.55 36.49 22.60
CA PRO A 152 -43.36 35.28 22.67
C PRO A 152 -44.86 35.56 22.51
N LYS A 153 -45.35 36.73 22.93
CA LYS A 153 -46.77 37.08 22.78
C LYS A 153 -47.13 37.33 21.33
N ALA A 154 -46.36 38.15 20.62
CA ALA A 154 -46.53 38.39 19.19
C ALA A 154 -46.43 37.09 18.38
N LEU A 155 -45.47 36.20 18.71
CA LEU A 155 -45.36 34.89 18.05
C LEU A 155 -46.60 34.02 18.27
N ASN A 156 -47.15 34.01 19.50
CA ASN A 156 -48.35 33.22 19.79
C ASN A 156 -49.60 33.79 19.08
N GLN A 157 -49.72 35.12 18.99
CA GLN A 157 -50.76 35.76 18.19
C GLN A 157 -50.64 35.38 16.71
N HIS A 158 -49.45 35.45 16.13
CA HIS A 158 -49.22 35.02 14.75
C HIS A 158 -49.61 33.55 14.52
N LYS A 159 -49.28 32.65 15.46
CA LYS A 159 -49.70 31.24 15.40
C LYS A 159 -51.22 31.09 15.46
N GLN A 160 -51.89 31.84 16.33
CA GLN A 160 -53.35 31.83 16.43
C GLN A 160 -54.01 32.36 15.16
N GLU A 161 -53.49 33.43 14.57
CA GLU A 161 -53.98 33.96 13.29
C GLU A 161 -53.80 32.97 12.15
N ALA A 162 -52.64 32.33 12.03
CA ALA A 162 -52.39 31.29 11.03
C ALA A 162 -53.34 30.09 11.21
N TYR A 163 -53.58 29.68 12.45
CA TYR A 163 -54.52 28.60 12.77
C TYR A 163 -55.97 28.98 12.47
N GLN A 164 -56.36 30.23 12.77
CA GLN A 164 -57.69 30.74 12.46
C GLN A 164 -57.91 30.79 10.94
N ARG A 165 -56.93 31.26 10.16
CA ARG A 165 -56.98 31.24 8.69
C ARG A 165 -57.17 29.82 8.16
N PHE A 166 -56.49 28.85 8.74
CA PHE A 166 -56.67 27.44 8.40
C PHE A 166 -58.10 26.96 8.70
N LEU A 167 -58.63 27.26 9.89
CA LEU A 167 -60.00 26.87 10.26
C LEU A 167 -61.06 27.53 9.35
N ASP A 168 -60.91 28.82 9.06
CA ASP A 168 -61.84 29.56 8.21
C ASP A 168 -61.88 28.98 6.79
N ALA A 169 -60.72 28.59 6.27
CA ALA A 169 -60.62 27.97 4.96
C ALA A 169 -61.17 26.54 4.98
N ALA A 170 -60.84 25.74 6.00
CA ALA A 170 -61.33 24.36 6.16
C ALA A 170 -62.85 24.28 6.36
N ASN A 171 -63.44 25.27 7.04
CA ASN A 171 -64.88 25.36 7.23
C ASN A 171 -65.63 25.83 5.96
N LYS A 172 -65.00 26.63 5.08
CA LYS A 172 -65.58 27.06 3.80
C LYS A 172 -65.62 25.95 2.75
N LYS A 173 -64.57 25.12 2.67
CA LYS A 173 -64.48 23.97 1.76
C LYS A 173 -64.09 22.76 2.59
N GLY A 174 -65.00 21.79 2.74
CA GLY A 174 -64.82 20.59 3.58
C GLY A 174 -63.63 19.67 3.22
N CYS A 175 -62.72 20.09 2.34
CA CYS A 175 -61.44 19.46 2.05
C CYS A 175 -60.39 20.52 1.64
N LEU A 176 -59.58 20.96 2.60
CA LEU A 176 -58.54 21.97 2.36
C LEU A 176 -57.24 21.39 1.77
N PHE A 177 -56.96 20.13 2.04
CA PHE A 177 -55.78 19.43 1.52
C PHE A 177 -56.16 18.65 0.27
N ARG A 178 -56.04 19.30 -0.88
CA ARG A 178 -56.08 18.65 -2.20
C ARG A 178 -54.64 18.55 -2.72
N ASP A 179 -54.39 17.66 -3.68
CA ASP A 179 -53.07 17.52 -4.32
C ASP A 179 -52.65 18.76 -5.15
N ILE A 180 -53.51 19.78 -5.20
CA ILE A 180 -53.29 21.07 -5.86
C ILE A 180 -53.43 22.20 -4.85
N ILE A 181 -52.49 23.15 -4.86
CA ILE A 181 -52.57 24.38 -4.08
C ILE A 181 -53.38 25.39 -4.88
N ILE A 182 -54.46 25.90 -4.30
CA ILE A 182 -55.25 27.00 -4.88
C ILE A 182 -54.98 28.24 -4.03
N GLU A 183 -54.08 29.11 -4.51
CA GLU A 183 -53.59 30.29 -3.78
C GLU A 183 -54.72 31.22 -3.32
N SER A 184 -55.82 31.29 -4.07
CA SER A 184 -56.99 32.12 -3.72
C SER A 184 -57.81 31.58 -2.54
N ASP A 185 -57.71 30.29 -2.24
CA ASP A 185 -58.46 29.63 -1.16
C ASP A 185 -57.63 29.54 0.12
N TYR A 186 -56.44 28.96 0.00
CA TYR A 186 -55.50 28.77 1.09
C TYR A 186 -54.13 28.37 0.53
N ASP A 187 -53.11 29.18 0.81
CA ASP A 187 -51.72 28.85 0.48
C ASP A 187 -50.97 28.41 1.76
N PRO A 188 -50.72 27.09 1.93
CA PRO A 188 -49.93 26.60 3.06
C PRO A 188 -48.44 27.00 2.98
N LEU A 189 -47.97 27.50 1.83
CA LEU A 189 -46.60 27.94 1.59
C LEU A 189 -46.46 29.46 1.51
N HIS A 190 -47.47 30.21 1.95
CA HIS A 190 -47.47 31.67 1.99
C HIS A 190 -46.18 32.25 2.63
N ASP A 191 -45.65 31.55 3.62
CA ASP A 191 -44.45 31.89 4.39
C ASP A 191 -43.14 31.32 3.81
N HIS A 192 -43.10 30.94 2.53
CA HIS A 192 -41.88 30.44 1.87
C HIS A 192 -40.71 31.44 1.87
N THR A 193 -40.96 32.71 2.18
CA THR A 193 -39.95 33.77 2.35
C THR A 193 -38.92 33.41 3.42
N TYR A 194 -39.29 32.64 4.44
CA TYR A 194 -38.35 32.22 5.50
C TYR A 194 -37.38 31.10 5.08
N VAL A 195 -37.62 30.43 3.94
CA VAL A 195 -36.83 29.27 3.48
C VAL A 195 -35.57 29.69 2.70
N LYS A 196 -35.54 30.92 2.16
CA LYS A 196 -34.43 31.40 1.32
C LYS A 196 -33.42 32.22 2.12
N HIS A 197 -32.63 31.57 2.98
CA HIS A 197 -31.47 32.22 3.60
C HIS A 197 -30.18 31.79 2.90
N VAL A 198 -29.62 32.67 2.07
CA VAL A 198 -28.31 32.48 1.44
C VAL A 198 -27.30 33.37 2.16
N ALA A 199 -26.45 32.76 2.99
CA ALA A 199 -25.31 33.44 3.61
C ALA A 199 -24.04 33.12 2.82
N LYS A 200 -23.24 34.16 2.54
CA LYS A 200 -21.87 33.98 2.04
C LYS A 200 -20.99 33.61 3.22
N ILE A 201 -20.56 32.34 3.26
CA ILE A 201 -19.76 31.78 4.36
C ILE A 201 -18.45 31.26 3.81
N ASP A 202 -17.36 31.54 4.51
CA ASP A 202 -16.03 30.96 4.24
C ASP A 202 -15.93 29.63 5.01
N ASP A 203 -16.33 28.53 4.37
CA ASP A 203 -16.23 27.19 4.96
C ASP A 203 -14.82 26.61 4.71
N PRO A 204 -14.01 26.40 5.76
CA PRO A 204 -12.66 25.88 5.59
C PRO A 204 -12.64 24.42 5.08
N SER A 205 -13.73 23.65 5.20
CA SER A 205 -13.83 22.29 4.64
C SER A 205 -13.93 22.29 3.11
N LEU A 206 -14.45 23.38 2.53
CA LEU A 206 -14.58 23.58 1.09
C LEU A 206 -13.33 24.22 0.48
N ARG A 207 -12.31 24.56 1.29
CA ARG A 207 -11.09 25.25 0.83
C ARG A 207 -10.39 24.50 -0.28
N VAL A 208 -10.35 23.16 -0.24
CA VAL A 208 -9.72 22.35 -1.30
C VAL A 208 -10.48 22.50 -2.62
N ILE A 209 -11.81 22.51 -2.57
CA ILE A 209 -12.65 22.70 -3.75
C ILE A 209 -12.46 24.12 -4.29
N ARG A 210 -12.47 25.13 -3.41
CA ARG A 210 -12.26 26.52 -3.80
C ARG A 210 -10.88 26.75 -4.42
N ASN A 211 -9.81 26.27 -3.79
CA ASN A 211 -8.46 26.38 -4.32
C ASN A 211 -8.36 25.69 -5.68
N ARG A 212 -9.01 24.53 -5.86
CA ARG A 212 -9.07 23.85 -7.16
C ARG A 212 -9.80 24.71 -8.19
N ASP A 213 -10.96 25.26 -7.84
CA ASP A 213 -11.74 26.09 -8.75
C ASP A 213 -10.96 27.37 -9.12
N GLU A 214 -10.17 27.93 -8.19
CA GLU A 214 -9.23 29.04 -8.42
C GLU A 214 -8.06 28.62 -9.34
N GLU A 215 -7.44 27.46 -9.11
CA GLU A 215 -6.39 26.89 -9.97
C GLU A 215 -6.91 26.61 -11.39
N GLU A 216 -8.11 26.05 -11.52
CA GLU A 216 -8.78 25.82 -12.81
C GLU A 216 -9.12 27.13 -13.52
N ALA A 217 -9.51 28.17 -12.78
CA ALA A 217 -9.77 29.49 -13.35
C ALA A 217 -8.47 30.07 -13.95
N ILE A 218 -7.36 30.05 -13.21
CA ILE A 218 -6.05 30.53 -13.68
C ILE A 218 -5.56 29.71 -14.89
N ALA A 219 -5.69 28.38 -14.84
CA ALA A 219 -5.27 27.49 -15.92
C ALA A 219 -6.09 27.69 -17.21
N ASN A 220 -7.36 28.08 -17.10
CA ASN A 220 -8.22 28.38 -18.24
C ASN A 220 -8.06 29.82 -18.74
N GLU A 221 -7.69 30.78 -17.88
CA GLU A 221 -7.40 32.16 -18.27
C GLU A 221 -6.22 32.22 -19.26
N GLY A 222 -5.21 31.34 -19.09
CA GLY A 222 -4.13 31.16 -20.06
C GLY A 222 -4.49 30.44 -21.36
N ARG A 223 -5.70 29.90 -21.51
CA ARG A 223 -6.19 29.23 -22.75
C ARG A 223 -7.02 30.15 -23.64
N HIS A 224 -7.32 31.36 -23.21
CA HIS A 224 -8.25 32.26 -23.91
C HIS A 224 -7.57 33.27 -24.85
N ASP A 225 -6.34 32.99 -25.29
CA ASP A 225 -5.57 33.90 -26.17
C ASP A 225 -5.43 33.41 -27.63
N GLY A 226 -6.29 32.50 -28.12
CA GLY A 226 -6.06 31.95 -29.46
C GLY A 226 -7.16 31.22 -30.22
N SER A 227 -8.43 31.27 -29.84
CA SER A 227 -9.47 30.73 -30.75
C SER A 227 -10.79 31.48 -30.65
N ASP A 228 -10.97 32.39 -31.60
CA ASP A 228 -12.25 32.90 -32.05
C ASP A 228 -13.03 31.71 -32.65
N ALA A 229 -13.76 30.98 -31.81
CA ALA A 229 -14.61 29.87 -32.23
C ALA A 229 -15.90 29.88 -31.40
N LEU A 230 -16.88 30.55 -31.99
CA LEU A 230 -18.29 30.49 -31.70
C LEU A 230 -18.80 29.03 -31.71
N GLU A 231 -18.69 28.30 -30.61
CA GLU A 231 -19.45 27.06 -30.45
C GLU A 231 -19.69 26.69 -28.98
N GLY A 232 -20.97 26.80 -28.58
CA GLY A 232 -21.64 25.95 -27.60
C GLY A 232 -20.93 25.71 -26.27
N ALA A 233 -21.45 26.38 -25.24
CA ALA A 233 -21.38 25.93 -23.85
C ALA A 233 -21.99 24.50 -23.71
N LYS A 234 -21.25 23.48 -24.12
CA LYS A 234 -21.53 22.09 -23.78
C LYS A 234 -21.16 21.94 -22.33
N HIS A 235 -22.15 21.56 -21.52
CA HIS A 235 -21.99 21.12 -20.14
C HIS A 235 -20.64 20.43 -19.94
N LYS A 236 -19.71 21.06 -19.21
CA LYS A 236 -18.56 20.38 -18.63
C LYS A 236 -19.13 19.26 -17.77
N THR A 237 -19.18 18.04 -18.30
CA THR A 237 -19.31 16.84 -17.50
C THR A 237 -18.20 16.94 -16.47
N GLN A 238 -18.55 17.20 -15.21
CA GLN A 238 -17.59 17.18 -14.10
C GLN A 238 -16.86 15.84 -14.18
N SER A 239 -15.63 15.86 -14.68
CA SER A 239 -14.78 14.67 -14.63
C SER A 239 -14.56 14.38 -13.16
N LEU A 240 -15.11 13.26 -12.68
CA LEU A 240 -14.82 12.77 -11.34
C LEU A 240 -13.33 12.41 -11.29
N GLY A 241 -12.51 13.28 -10.66
CA GLY A 241 -11.07 13.10 -10.49
C GLY A 241 -10.24 14.31 -10.94
N ARG A 242 -8.93 14.30 -10.63
CA ARG A 242 -7.98 15.29 -11.19
C ARG A 242 -7.87 15.03 -12.71
N ALA A 243 -8.18 16.04 -13.52
CA ALA A 243 -7.92 15.99 -14.97
C ALA A 243 -6.41 15.95 -15.30
N ASP A 244 -5.58 16.28 -14.30
CA ASP A 244 -4.11 16.24 -14.37
C ASP A 244 -3.55 14.84 -14.11
N ASN A 245 -4.39 13.88 -13.73
CA ASN A 245 -3.97 12.49 -13.69
C ASN A 245 -3.80 12.00 -15.12
N LEU A 246 -2.60 11.52 -15.42
CA LEU A 246 -2.31 10.90 -16.70
C LEU A 246 -3.33 9.79 -16.98
N ASP A 247 -3.87 9.73 -18.21
CA ASP A 247 -4.82 8.69 -18.60
C ASP A 247 -4.22 7.32 -18.26
N THR A 248 -4.94 6.49 -17.50
CA THR A 248 -4.48 5.16 -17.09
C THR A 248 -4.18 4.27 -18.29
N LYS A 249 -4.72 4.58 -19.48
CA LYS A 249 -4.36 3.94 -20.74
C LYS A 249 -2.91 4.17 -21.17
N LEU A 250 -2.30 5.31 -20.80
CA LEU A 250 -0.92 5.64 -21.16
C LEU A 250 0.11 4.75 -20.44
N TYR A 251 -0.26 4.20 -19.28
CA TYR A 251 0.59 3.29 -18.51
C TYR A 251 0.75 1.92 -19.18
N ALA A 252 -0.23 1.47 -19.96
CA ALA A 252 -0.20 0.15 -20.62
C ALA A 252 0.48 0.17 -21.99
N SER A 253 0.42 1.29 -22.72
CA SER A 253 0.92 1.41 -24.09
C SER A 253 2.43 1.64 -24.22
N GLY A 254 3.20 1.62 -23.12
CA GLY A 254 4.63 1.97 -23.13
C GLY A 254 4.91 3.45 -23.44
N THR A 255 3.89 4.23 -23.83
CA THR A 255 3.95 5.66 -24.10
C THR A 255 4.22 6.48 -22.84
N PHE A 256 3.86 5.98 -21.66
CA PHE A 256 4.21 6.60 -20.39
C PHE A 256 5.72 6.85 -20.27
N GLU A 257 6.56 5.88 -20.66
CA GLU A 257 8.03 5.99 -20.57
C GLU A 257 8.61 7.13 -21.42
N SER A 258 7.87 7.57 -22.46
CA SER A 258 8.26 8.70 -23.32
C SER A 258 7.83 10.07 -22.79
N THR A 259 6.99 10.10 -21.76
CA THR A 259 6.63 11.34 -21.05
C THR A 259 7.66 11.67 -19.97
N PRO A 260 7.89 12.94 -19.63
CA PRO A 260 8.83 13.32 -18.57
C PRO A 260 8.58 12.61 -17.23
N TYR A 261 7.31 12.31 -16.93
CA TYR A 261 6.89 11.57 -15.73
C TYR A 261 7.29 10.09 -15.76
N GLY A 262 7.13 9.41 -16.91
CA GLY A 262 7.52 8.00 -17.01
C GLY A 262 9.02 7.78 -17.11
N TYR A 263 9.77 8.73 -17.68
CA TYR A 263 11.24 8.72 -17.63
C TYR A 263 11.74 8.73 -16.16
N PHE A 264 11.14 9.59 -15.32
CA PHE A 264 11.48 9.66 -13.90
C PHE A 264 11.07 8.40 -13.13
N ASN A 265 9.89 7.84 -13.44
CA ASN A 265 9.42 6.62 -12.80
C ASN A 265 10.30 5.40 -13.15
N LYS A 266 10.75 5.30 -14.41
CA LYS A 266 11.66 4.24 -14.87
C LYS A 266 13.00 4.25 -14.12
N MET A 267 13.50 5.44 -13.78
CA MET A 267 14.73 5.60 -13.01
C MET A 267 14.58 5.12 -11.55
N MET A 268 13.37 5.15 -11.01
CA MET A 268 13.04 4.71 -9.64
C MET A 268 12.65 3.22 -9.56
N SER A 269 12.07 2.67 -10.64
CA SER A 269 11.44 1.34 -10.66
C SER A 269 12.40 0.19 -11.00
N SER A 270 13.64 0.46 -11.40
CA SER A 270 14.63 -0.55 -11.83
C SER A 270 15.14 -1.48 -10.72
N THR A 271 14.42 -1.60 -9.60
CA THR A 271 14.78 -2.39 -8.40
C THR A 271 13.78 -3.50 -8.07
N LEU A 272 12.71 -3.68 -8.84
CA LEU A 272 11.61 -4.60 -8.51
C LEU A 272 11.41 -5.64 -9.63
N SER A 273 11.43 -6.92 -9.27
CA SER A 273 11.26 -8.08 -10.17
C SER A 273 9.81 -8.57 -10.14
N ASP A 274 9.22 -8.76 -11.33
CA ASP A 274 7.84 -9.23 -11.53
C ASP A 274 7.79 -10.75 -11.75
N GLU A 275 7.25 -11.51 -10.79
CA GLU A 275 6.79 -12.89 -11.03
C GLU A 275 5.45 -13.15 -10.31
N GLY A 276 4.34 -13.10 -11.08
CA GLY A 276 2.99 -13.44 -10.62
C GLY A 276 2.57 -14.87 -11.02
N SER A 277 2.02 -15.62 -10.06
CA SER A 277 1.61 -17.03 -10.21
C SER A 277 0.29 -17.22 -11.00
N LYS A 278 0.27 -18.22 -11.89
CA LYS A 278 -0.83 -18.66 -12.79
C LYS A 278 -2.10 -19.21 -12.12
N THR A 279 -2.26 -19.12 -10.80
CA THR A 279 -3.41 -19.72 -10.08
C THR A 279 -4.57 -18.75 -9.80
N TYR A 280 -4.53 -17.53 -10.33
CA TYR A 280 -5.52 -16.46 -10.10
C TYR A 280 -6.28 -16.03 -11.37
N GLU A 281 -6.46 -16.90 -12.36
CA GLU A 281 -7.09 -16.52 -13.63
C GLU A 281 -8.63 -16.47 -13.52
N SER A 282 -9.21 -15.27 -13.63
CA SER A 282 -10.64 -15.01 -13.70
C SER A 282 -11.22 -15.40 -15.06
N ARG A 283 -12.49 -15.85 -15.10
CA ARG A 283 -13.25 -16.11 -16.34
C ARG A 283 -13.80 -14.84 -17.00
N VAL A 284 -13.75 -13.71 -16.30
CA VAL A 284 -13.95 -12.39 -16.93
C VAL A 284 -12.69 -12.11 -17.73
N LYS A 285 -12.82 -11.83 -19.04
CA LYS A 285 -11.75 -11.16 -19.78
C LYS A 285 -11.62 -9.75 -19.21
N LEU A 286 -10.90 -9.65 -18.10
CA LEU A 286 -10.36 -8.41 -17.60
C LEU A 286 -9.21 -8.05 -18.55
N ASP A 287 -9.54 -7.73 -19.80
CA ASP A 287 -8.64 -6.94 -20.62
C ASP A 287 -8.50 -5.65 -19.84
N HIS A 288 -7.31 -5.44 -19.27
CA HIS A 288 -7.06 -4.55 -18.13
C HIS A 288 -7.46 -3.08 -18.36
N TYR A 289 -8.03 -2.73 -19.52
CA TYR A 289 -8.43 -1.40 -19.92
C TYR A 289 -9.65 -1.32 -20.87
N HIS A 290 -10.32 -2.42 -21.24
CA HIS A 290 -11.55 -2.40 -22.04
C HIS A 290 -12.73 -2.94 -21.23
N ILE A 291 -13.20 -2.13 -20.30
CA ILE A 291 -14.55 -2.29 -19.74
C ILE A 291 -15.45 -1.44 -20.62
N ASP A 292 -16.33 -2.06 -21.40
CA ASP A 292 -17.38 -1.34 -22.11
C ASP A 292 -18.29 -0.66 -21.09
N LYS A 293 -18.11 0.65 -20.93
CA LYS A 293 -18.93 1.50 -20.04
C LYS A 293 -20.17 2.03 -20.76
N THR A 294 -20.56 1.42 -21.87
CA THR A 294 -21.78 1.84 -22.57
C THR A 294 -22.98 1.55 -21.68
N THR A 295 -24.00 2.40 -21.74
CA THR A 295 -25.22 2.21 -20.97
C THR A 295 -25.92 0.89 -21.31
N GLU A 296 -25.66 0.34 -22.48
CA GLU A 296 -26.24 -0.92 -22.97
C GLU A 296 -25.62 -2.14 -22.28
N THR A 297 -24.30 -2.21 -22.13
CA THR A 297 -23.62 -3.28 -21.39
C THR A 297 -24.00 -3.24 -19.91
N LEU A 298 -24.05 -2.04 -19.33
CA LEU A 298 -24.44 -1.83 -17.93
C LEU A 298 -25.90 -2.21 -17.66
N ASN A 299 -26.83 -1.91 -18.57
CA ASN A 299 -28.24 -2.32 -18.47
C ASN A 299 -28.46 -3.81 -18.73
N GLY A 300 -27.57 -4.46 -19.48
CA GLY A 300 -27.57 -5.91 -19.69
C GLY A 300 -27.13 -6.68 -18.45
N GLU A 301 -26.12 -6.18 -17.74
CA GLU A 301 -25.63 -6.78 -16.49
C GLU A 301 -26.50 -6.42 -15.28
N PHE A 302 -27.04 -5.20 -15.25
CA PHE A 302 -27.94 -4.71 -14.20
C PHE A 302 -29.31 -4.35 -14.81
N PRO A 303 -30.13 -5.35 -15.16
CA PRO A 303 -31.46 -5.09 -15.66
C PRO A 303 -32.23 -4.27 -14.64
N ARG A 304 -32.77 -3.13 -15.07
CA ARG A 304 -33.60 -2.27 -14.22
C ARG A 304 -34.67 -3.14 -13.57
N GLY A 305 -34.69 -3.17 -12.24
CA GLY A 305 -35.70 -3.91 -11.49
C GLY A 305 -37.10 -3.58 -12.03
N LYS A 306 -37.98 -4.59 -12.08
CA LYS A 306 -39.34 -4.44 -12.61
C LYS A 306 -39.99 -3.21 -11.94
N ARG A 307 -40.24 -2.15 -12.72
CA ARG A 307 -41.08 -1.05 -12.24
C ARG A 307 -42.46 -1.64 -11.98
N THR A 308 -43.00 -1.43 -10.79
CA THR A 308 -44.41 -1.65 -10.53
C THR A 308 -45.19 -0.64 -11.36
N THR A 309 -45.75 -1.10 -12.47
CA THR A 309 -46.78 -0.35 -13.21
C THR A 309 -48.02 -0.34 -12.33
N PHE A 310 -48.40 0.83 -11.82
CA PHE A 310 -49.76 1.02 -11.35
C PHE A 310 -50.62 1.20 -12.61
N ASP A 311 -51.21 0.10 -13.08
CA ASP A 311 -52.23 0.14 -14.11
C ASP A 311 -53.47 0.81 -13.50
N HIS A 312 -53.56 2.14 -13.67
CA HIS A 312 -54.77 2.99 -13.65
C HIS A 312 -54.45 4.47 -13.31
N VAL A 313 -53.43 5.07 -13.94
CA VAL A 313 -53.35 6.54 -13.99
C VAL A 313 -53.01 6.95 -15.41
N ASP A 314 -54.06 7.16 -16.21
CA ASP A 314 -53.98 7.87 -17.49
C ASP A 314 -53.38 9.26 -17.22
N ARG A 315 -52.15 9.48 -17.68
CA ARG A 315 -51.55 10.82 -17.78
C ARG A 315 -51.74 11.33 -19.20
N ASN A 316 -52.99 11.58 -19.57
CA ASN A 316 -53.28 12.64 -20.52
C ASN A 316 -53.54 13.88 -19.69
N ASP A 317 -52.60 14.83 -19.71
CA ASP A 317 -52.95 16.21 -20.04
C ASP A 317 -51.68 17.04 -20.25
N LYS A 318 -51.58 17.54 -21.48
CA LYS A 318 -50.64 18.58 -21.90
C LYS A 318 -51.05 19.88 -21.21
N VAL A 319 -50.16 20.48 -20.42
CA VAL A 319 -50.34 21.88 -20.00
C VAL A 319 -49.44 22.75 -20.87
N HIS A 320 -50.09 23.52 -21.74
CA HIS A 320 -49.51 24.65 -22.46
C HIS A 320 -49.14 25.75 -21.44
N LEU A 321 -47.90 26.22 -21.51
CA LEU A 321 -47.46 27.44 -20.83
C LEU A 321 -48.07 28.65 -21.54
N GLY A 322 -48.88 29.41 -20.82
CA GLY A 322 -49.31 30.77 -21.14
C GLY A 322 -48.81 31.70 -20.04
#